data_AF-A0A317XJC7-F1
#
_entry.id   AF-A0A317XJC7-F1
#
_cell.length_a   1.000
_cell.length_b   1.000
_cell.length_c   1.000
_cell.angle_alpha   90.00
_cell.angle_beta   90.00
_cell.angle_gamma   90.00
#
_symmetry.space_group_name_H-M   'P 1'
#
loop_
_entity.id
_entity.type
_entity.pdbx_description
1 polymer ?
#
loop_
_entity_poly.entity_id
_entity_poly.type
_entity_poly.pdbx_seq_one_letter_code
_entity_poly.pdbx_strand_id
1 'polypeptide(L)'
;MPPFDGLICFSQGCAVATGMLLNQFQADEARHLGYPVRFVVLICGSRPPDGKMGFVSTPGSAPIALPSIHVQGLKDSALAEQKRLSALYDNRVKMVLELDIAHHPPRRTSDVDTVAEAIHKLIDTLEPREARP
;
A
#
# COMPACT_ATOMS: atom_id res chain seq x y z
N MET A 1 -13.26 -10.33 12.24
CA MET A 1 -13.27 -9.06 11.46
C MET A 1 -12.08 -8.21 11.85
N PRO A 2 -11.43 -7.50 10.92
CA PRO A 2 -10.32 -6.62 11.27
C PRO A 2 -10.81 -5.34 11.98
N PRO A 3 -10.04 -4.80 12.95
CA PRO A 3 -10.44 -3.63 13.73
C PRO A 3 -10.45 -2.32 12.93
N PHE A 4 -9.74 -2.28 11.79
CA PHE A 4 -9.66 -1.12 10.90
C PHE A 4 -9.91 -1.55 9.44
N ASP A 5 -10.53 -0.69 8.64
CA ASP A 5 -10.77 -0.95 7.22
C ASP A 5 -9.54 -0.71 6.35
N GLY A 6 -8.73 0.29 6.68
CA GLY A 6 -7.57 0.65 5.90
C GLY A 6 -6.41 1.12 6.75
N LEU A 7 -5.22 1.07 6.16
CA LEU A 7 -3.99 1.60 6.74
C LEU A 7 -3.42 2.68 5.82
N ILE A 8 -3.02 3.82 6.38
CA ILE A 8 -2.29 4.86 5.65
C ILE A 8 -0.87 4.93 6.20
N CYS A 9 0.12 4.90 5.32
CA CYS A 9 1.53 4.91 5.68
C CYS A 9 2.31 5.96 4.89
N PHE A 10 3.35 6.49 5.51
CA PHE A 10 4.32 7.38 4.88
C PHE A 10 5.74 6.84 5.05
N SER A 11 6.57 6.97 4.00
CA SER A 11 8.00 6.65 4.03
C SER A 11 8.25 5.23 4.56
N GLN A 12 9.07 5.06 5.60
CA GLN A 12 9.38 3.76 6.19
C GLN A 12 8.16 3.03 6.79
N GLY A 13 7.09 3.74 7.15
CA GLY A 13 5.84 3.10 7.55
C GLY A 13 5.28 2.16 6.48
N CYS A 14 5.52 2.48 5.20
CA CYS A 14 5.11 1.64 4.07
C CYS A 14 5.90 0.33 4.03
N ALA A 15 7.20 0.40 4.35
CA ALA A 15 8.08 -0.77 4.41
C ALA A 15 7.62 -1.69 5.54
N VAL A 16 7.33 -1.15 6.73
CA VAL A 16 6.83 -1.92 7.87
C VAL A 16 5.50 -2.59 7.52
N ALA A 17 4.52 -1.83 7.03
CA ALA A 17 3.22 -2.36 6.65
C ALA A 17 3.33 -3.48 5.60
N THR A 18 4.07 -3.23 4.52
CA THR A 18 4.25 -4.20 3.43
C THR A 18 4.98 -5.46 3.92
N GLY A 19 5.98 -5.31 4.80
CA GLY A 19 6.67 -6.45 5.40
C GLY A 19 5.75 -7.32 6.24
N MET A 20 4.90 -6.71 7.08
CA MET A 20 3.88 -7.43 7.85
C MET A 20 2.89 -8.17 6.94
N LEU A 21 2.42 -7.51 5.87
CA LEU A 21 1.54 -8.14 4.90
C LEU A 21 2.22 -9.35 4.25
N LEU A 22 3.46 -9.21 3.74
CA LEU A 22 4.20 -10.31 3.12
C LEU A 22 4.43 -11.48 4.08
N ASN A 23 4.80 -11.22 5.33
CA ASN A 23 5.00 -12.25 6.34
C ASN A 23 3.70 -13.06 6.58
N GLN A 24 2.55 -12.40 6.55
CA GLN A 24 1.25 -13.04 6.69
C GLN A 24 0.87 -13.94 5.49
N PHE A 25 1.41 -13.68 4.28
CA PHE A 25 1.26 -14.59 3.13
C PHE A 25 2.23 -15.77 3.17
N GLN A 26 3.39 -15.60 3.79
CA GLN A 26 4.42 -16.63 3.85
C GLN A 26 4.16 -17.66 4.95
N ALA A 27 3.50 -17.26 6.05
CA ALA A 27 3.01 -18.20 7.05
C ALA A 27 1.71 -18.86 6.55
N ASP A 28 1.80 -20.09 6.04
CA ASP A 28 0.65 -20.83 5.48
C ASP A 28 -0.56 -20.92 6.44
N GLU A 29 -0.34 -20.95 7.76
CA GLU A 29 -1.43 -20.93 8.74
C GLU A 29 -2.20 -19.59 8.79
N ALA A 30 -1.54 -18.48 8.46
CA ALA A 30 -2.13 -17.15 8.53
C ALA A 30 -2.87 -16.73 7.25
N ARG A 31 -2.68 -17.46 6.13
CA ARG A 31 -3.45 -17.23 4.89
C ARG A 31 -4.96 -17.33 5.11
N HIS A 32 -5.39 -18.25 5.97
CA HIS A 32 -6.80 -18.44 6.31
C HIS A 32 -7.38 -17.28 7.12
N LEU A 33 -6.55 -16.48 7.79
CA LEU A 33 -6.98 -15.33 8.59
C LEU A 33 -7.25 -14.08 7.75
N GLY A 34 -6.85 -14.09 6.47
CA GLY A 34 -6.94 -12.94 5.58
C GLY A 34 -6.03 -11.78 6.00
N TYR A 35 -6.22 -10.62 5.38
CA TYR A 35 -5.48 -9.41 5.72
C TYR A 35 -6.05 -8.72 6.98
N PRO A 36 -5.22 -8.06 7.82
CA PRO A 36 -5.69 -7.32 9.00
C PRO A 36 -6.36 -5.99 8.68
N VAL A 37 -6.42 -5.62 7.40
CA VAL A 37 -7.12 -4.46 6.82
C VAL A 37 -7.63 -4.85 5.44
N ARG A 38 -8.55 -4.06 4.89
CA ARG A 38 -9.16 -4.30 3.57
C ARG A 38 -8.47 -3.54 2.45
N PHE A 39 -7.73 -2.47 2.79
CA PHE A 39 -6.91 -1.74 1.84
C PHE A 39 -5.72 -1.03 2.50
N VAL A 40 -4.77 -0.56 1.69
CA VAL A 40 -3.66 0.29 2.14
C VAL A 40 -3.46 1.51 1.25
N VAL A 41 -2.99 2.60 1.84
CA VAL A 41 -2.52 3.80 1.14
C VAL A 41 -1.07 4.01 1.52
N LEU A 42 -0.18 3.98 0.54
CA LEU A 42 1.27 4.00 0.72
C LEU A 42 1.84 5.26 0.08
N ILE A 43 2.36 6.17 0.90
CA ILE A 43 2.80 7.49 0.47
C ILE A 43 4.32 7.57 0.53
N CYS A 44 4.96 7.81 -0.62
CA CYS A 44 6.42 7.94 -0.78
C CYS A 44 7.20 6.81 -0.10
N GLY A 45 6.69 5.57 -0.18
CA GLY A 45 7.20 4.41 0.55
C GLY A 45 8.34 3.66 -0.14
N SER A 46 9.01 2.80 0.61
CA SER A 46 10.02 1.85 0.11
C SER A 46 9.64 0.39 0.40
N ARG A 47 10.33 -0.56 -0.26
CA ARG A 47 10.12 -1.98 0.02
C ARG A 47 10.57 -2.33 1.45
N PRO A 48 9.97 -3.38 2.05
CA PRO A 48 10.47 -3.94 3.31
C PRO A 48 11.90 -4.48 3.17
N PRO A 49 12.65 -4.55 4.28
CA PRO A 49 13.91 -5.26 4.32
C PRO A 49 13.69 -6.77 4.09
N ASP A 50 14.66 -7.45 3.49
CA ASP A 50 14.63 -8.90 3.20
C ASP A 50 15.11 -9.79 4.36
N GLY A 51 15.39 -9.20 5.53
CA GLY A 51 15.98 -9.88 6.68
C GLY A 51 17.51 -10.00 6.64
N LYS A 52 18.17 -9.52 5.58
CA LYS A 52 19.63 -9.53 5.39
C LYS A 52 20.18 -8.12 5.08
N MET A 53 19.55 -7.09 5.64
CA MET A 53 19.86 -5.67 5.37
C MET A 53 19.68 -5.24 3.89
N GLY A 54 19.13 -6.11 3.03
CA GLY A 54 18.71 -5.81 1.67
C GLY A 54 17.21 -5.48 1.61
N PHE A 55 16.69 -5.30 0.40
CA PHE A 55 15.25 -5.10 0.18
C PHE A 55 14.64 -6.34 -0.46
N VAL A 56 13.39 -6.65 -0.12
CA VAL A 56 12.65 -7.74 -0.75
C VAL A 56 12.67 -7.57 -2.27
N SER A 57 13.08 -8.62 -2.99
CA SER A 57 13.09 -8.64 -4.45
C SER A 57 11.67 -8.47 -4.99
N THR A 58 11.51 -7.66 -6.03
CA THR A 58 10.27 -7.56 -6.79
C THR A 58 10.10 -8.83 -7.62
N PRO A 59 9.16 -9.73 -7.30
CA PRO A 59 9.02 -10.98 -8.05
C PRO A 59 8.40 -10.72 -9.43
N GLY A 60 8.49 -11.70 -10.33
CA GLY A 60 7.80 -11.64 -11.63
C GLY A 60 6.26 -11.68 -11.52
N SER A 61 5.73 -12.13 -10.38
CA SER A 61 4.33 -12.06 -10.00
C SER A 61 4.14 -11.23 -8.72
N ALA A 62 3.10 -10.40 -8.66
CA ALA A 62 2.83 -9.57 -7.49
C ALA A 62 2.28 -10.42 -6.33
N PRO A 63 2.97 -10.48 -5.17
CA PRO A 63 2.56 -11.36 -4.06
C PRO A 63 1.39 -10.84 -3.24
N ILE A 64 1.09 -9.54 -3.27
CA ILE A 64 0.05 -8.93 -2.42
C ILE A 64 -1.18 -8.60 -3.28
N ALA A 65 -2.28 -9.33 -3.05
CA ALA A 65 -3.57 -9.13 -3.70
C ALA A 65 -4.54 -8.24 -2.89
N LEU A 66 -4.01 -7.40 -1.99
CA LEU A 66 -4.77 -6.43 -1.23
C LEU A 66 -4.98 -5.15 -2.04
N PRO A 67 -6.21 -4.60 -2.13
CA PRO A 67 -6.45 -3.31 -2.75
C PRO A 67 -5.54 -2.21 -2.16
N SER A 68 -4.89 -1.45 -3.03
CA SER A 68 -3.89 -0.47 -2.59
C SER A 68 -3.86 0.81 -3.42
N ILE A 69 -3.53 1.93 -2.77
CA ILE A 69 -3.20 3.19 -3.43
C ILE A 69 -1.73 3.51 -3.15
N HIS A 70 -0.96 3.77 -4.19
CA HIS A 70 0.45 4.14 -4.12
C HIS A 70 0.61 5.59 -4.54
N VAL A 71 0.89 6.47 -3.60
CA VAL A 71 1.21 7.88 -3.88
C VAL A 71 2.71 7.99 -4.09
N GLN A 72 3.10 8.31 -5.32
CA GLN A 72 4.49 8.42 -5.76
C GLN A 72 4.86 9.89 -5.98
N GLY A 73 5.93 10.34 -5.33
CA GLY A 73 6.43 11.70 -5.46
C GLY A 73 7.36 11.83 -6.65
N LEU A 74 6.96 12.58 -7.68
CA LEU A 74 7.76 12.78 -8.90
C LEU A 74 9.09 13.49 -8.65
N LYS A 75 9.19 14.26 -7.56
CA LYS A 75 10.42 14.96 -7.13
C LYS A 75 11.14 14.25 -5.99
N ASP A 76 10.69 13.06 -5.61
CA ASP A 76 11.32 12.27 -4.56
C ASP A 76 12.54 11.53 -5.11
N SER A 77 13.69 11.66 -4.45
CA SER A 77 14.92 10.94 -4.82
C SER A 77 14.78 9.42 -4.71
N ALA A 78 13.80 8.95 -3.93
CA ALA A 78 13.46 7.54 -3.77
C ALA A 78 12.35 7.05 -4.74
N LEU A 79 11.94 7.82 -5.76
CA LEU A 79 10.87 7.44 -6.69
C LEU A 79 11.06 6.04 -7.31
N ALA A 80 12.30 5.68 -7.68
CA ALA A 80 12.59 4.34 -8.20
C ALA A 80 12.24 3.23 -7.20
N GLU A 81 12.45 3.48 -5.91
CA GLU A 81 12.14 2.55 -4.83
C GLU A 81 10.62 2.48 -4.57
N GLN A 82 9.90 3.60 -4.70
CA GLN A 82 8.43 3.62 -4.64
C GLN A 82 7.80 2.79 -5.75
N LYS A 83 8.36 2.85 -6.98
CA LYS A 83 7.93 2.01 -8.11
C LYS A 83 8.15 0.53 -7.81
N ARG A 84 9.30 0.17 -7.24
CA ARG A 84 9.59 -1.21 -6.83
C ARG A 84 8.67 -1.68 -5.70
N LEU A 85 8.34 -0.83 -4.73
CA LEU A 85 7.33 -1.14 -3.72
C LEU A 85 5.97 -1.45 -4.36
N SER A 86 5.51 -0.62 -5.30
CA SER A 86 4.23 -0.86 -5.99
C SER A 86 4.21 -2.15 -6.81
N ALA A 87 5.36 -2.65 -7.26
CA ALA A 87 5.47 -3.91 -7.99
C ALA A 87 5.24 -5.14 -7.10
N LEU A 88 5.24 -4.99 -5.77
CA LEU A 88 4.86 -6.05 -4.83
C LEU A 88 3.34 -6.26 -4.72
N TYR A 89 2.54 -5.34 -5.28
CA TYR A 89 1.08 -5.35 -5.20
C TYR A 89 0.46 -5.66 -6.57
N ASP A 90 -0.66 -6.38 -6.56
CA ASP A 90 -1.36 -6.87 -7.75
C ASP A 90 -1.90 -5.70 -8.60
N ASN A 91 -1.53 -5.69 -9.89
CA ASN A 91 -1.93 -4.65 -10.85
C ASN A 91 -3.45 -4.55 -11.03
N ARG A 92 -4.21 -5.61 -10.73
CA ARG A 92 -5.67 -5.63 -10.91
C ARG A 92 -6.41 -4.84 -9.84
N VAL A 93 -5.81 -4.66 -8.66
CA VAL A 93 -6.45 -4.05 -7.48
C VAL A 93 -5.66 -2.88 -6.90
N LYS A 94 -4.59 -2.44 -7.58
CA LYS A 94 -3.80 -1.29 -7.16
C LYS A 94 -4.08 -0.06 -8.02
N MET A 95 -3.94 1.11 -7.41
CA MET A 95 -3.92 2.41 -8.05
C MET A 95 -2.57 3.09 -7.78
N VAL A 96 -2.00 3.77 -8.78
CA VAL A 96 -0.79 4.58 -8.62
C VAL A 96 -1.13 6.03 -8.93
N LEU A 97 -0.84 6.92 -7.97
CA LEU A 97 -1.00 8.37 -8.10
C LEU A 97 0.38 9.00 -8.14
N GLU A 98 0.80 9.50 -9.29
CA GLU A 98 2.04 10.26 -9.42
C GLU A 98 1.75 11.74 -9.18
N LEU A 99 2.33 12.32 -8.13
CA LEU A 99 2.12 13.70 -7.71
C LEU A 99 3.41 14.51 -7.81
N ASP A 100 3.31 15.81 -8.11
CA ASP A 100 4.45 16.74 -8.17
C ASP A 100 4.91 17.18 -6.76
N ILE A 101 5.31 16.20 -5.95
CA ILE A 101 5.77 16.34 -4.56
C ILE A 101 7.12 15.67 -4.36
N ALA A 102 7.86 16.12 -3.33
CA ALA A 102 9.11 15.49 -2.89
C ALA A 102 8.81 14.42 -1.81
N HIS A 103 9.77 14.13 -0.93
CA HIS A 103 9.62 13.14 0.15
C HIS A 103 8.76 13.65 1.32
N HIS A 104 7.47 13.90 1.08
CA HIS A 104 6.50 14.29 2.11
C HIS A 104 5.08 13.86 1.74
N PRO A 105 4.15 13.73 2.70
CA PRO A 105 2.73 13.56 2.39
C PRO A 105 2.16 14.71 1.55
N PRO A 106 1.10 14.51 0.75
CA PRO A 106 0.44 15.59 0.01
C PRO A 106 -0.03 16.69 0.97
N ARG A 107 0.16 17.95 0.58
CA ARG A 107 -0.17 19.14 1.40
C ARG A 107 -0.96 20.20 0.64
N ARG A 108 -0.79 20.29 -0.69
CA ARG A 108 -1.62 21.17 -1.51
C ARG A 108 -3.02 20.60 -1.53
N THR A 109 -4.04 21.45 -1.41
CA THR A 109 -5.44 21.03 -1.42
C THR A 109 -5.74 20.13 -2.61
N SER A 110 -5.29 20.50 -3.82
CA SER A 110 -5.45 19.67 -5.03
C SER A 110 -4.86 18.26 -4.92
N ASP A 111 -3.69 18.12 -4.29
CA ASP A 111 -3.01 16.83 -4.11
C ASP A 111 -3.77 15.98 -3.08
N VAL A 112 -4.23 16.62 -2.00
CA VAL A 112 -5.02 15.98 -0.94
C VAL A 112 -6.37 15.52 -1.50
N ASP A 113 -7.06 16.36 -2.26
CA ASP A 113 -8.34 16.05 -2.89
C ASP A 113 -8.19 14.86 -3.84
N THR A 114 -7.12 14.86 -4.65
CA THR A 114 -6.81 13.73 -5.56
C THR A 114 -6.66 12.41 -4.79
N VAL A 115 -5.94 12.40 -3.67
CA VAL A 115 -5.75 11.20 -2.84
C VAL A 115 -7.04 10.81 -2.13
N ALA A 116 -7.80 11.78 -1.61
CA ALA A 116 -9.08 11.53 -0.94
C ALA A 116 -10.11 10.93 -1.91
N GLU A 117 -10.24 11.48 -3.12
CA GLU A 117 -11.10 10.93 -4.17
C GLU A 117 -10.71 9.50 -4.55
N ALA A 118 -9.41 9.22 -4.65
CA ALA A 118 -8.93 7.87 -4.91
C ALA A 118 -9.31 6.88 -3.78
N ILE A 119 -9.22 7.32 -2.52
CA ILE A 119 -9.66 6.52 -1.37
C ILE A 119 -11.16 6.26 -1.42
N HIS A 120 -11.98 7.27 -1.72
CA HIS A 120 -13.42 7.09 -1.89
C HIS A 120 -13.75 6.07 -2.99
N LYS A 121 -13.17 6.25 -4.18
CA LYS A 121 -13.35 5.31 -5.30
C LYS A 121 -12.92 3.90 -4.94
N LEU A 122 -11.81 3.74 -4.21
CA LEU A 122 -11.35 2.43 -3.75
C LEU A 122 -12.39 1.80 -2.82
N ILE A 123 -12.87 2.54 -1.82
CA ILE A 123 -13.85 2.05 -0.84
C ILE A 123 -15.15 1.61 -1.53
N ASP A 124 -15.61 2.35 -2.54
CA ASP A 124 -16.82 2.01 -3.30
C ASP A 124 -16.70 0.69 -4.08
N THR A 125 -15.47 0.23 -4.38
CA THR A 125 -15.24 -1.07 -5.02
C THR A 125 -15.17 -2.23 -4.04
N LEU A 126 -15.13 -1.96 -2.74
CA LEU A 126 -15.06 -3.00 -1.72
C LEU A 126 -16.48 -3.45 -1.35
N GLU A 127 -16.67 -4.76 -1.18
CA GLU A 127 -17.95 -5.33 -0.73
C GLU A 127 -18.47 -4.64 0.55
N PRO A 128 -19.77 -4.33 0.69
CA PRO A 128 -20.30 -3.69 1.89
C PRO A 128 -19.99 -4.49 3.16
N ARG A 129 -19.73 -3.81 4.29
CA ARG A 129 -19.72 -4.49 5.58
C ARG A 129 -21.14 -4.95 5.91
N GLU A 130 -21.32 -6.21 6.27
CA GLU A 130 -22.48 -6.60 7.06
C GLU A 130 -22.50 -5.77 8.34
N ALA A 131 -23.65 -5.17 8.65
CA ALA A 131 -23.81 -4.37 9.85
C ALA A 131 -23.47 -5.22 11.08
N ARG A 132 -22.68 -4.66 11.99
CA ARG A 132 -22.49 -5.26 13.32
C ARG A 132 -23.88 -5.39 13.97
N PRO A 133 -24.27 -6.56 14.49
CA PRO A 133 -25.41 -6.64 15.39
C PRO A 133 -25.20 -5.78 16.64
#